data_AF-S4P764-F1
#
_entry.id   AF-S4P764-F1
#
_cell.length_a   1.000
_cell.length_b   1.000
_cell.length_c   1.000
_cell.angle_alpha   90.00
_cell.angle_beta   90.00
_cell.angle_gamma   90.00
#
_symmetry.space_group_name_H-M   'P 1'
#
loop_
_entity.id
_entity.type
_entity.pdbx_description
1 polymer ?
#
loop_
_entity_poly.entity_id
_entity_poly.type
_entity_poly.pdbx_seq_one_letter_code
_entity_poly.pdbx_strand_id
1 'polypeptide(L)'
;MHNSVVPDEKQRIIEAEEREWRQWADQVLVHTLSPNVYRTASESLETFKWFEEAGGWKRTFPGWECAVMVYVGAAAMWVIAKRLKKRHNIKDDVRQSLYDAANDWMNVIQKKGTIFLGGKKPNLADISVYG
;
A
#
# COMPACT_ATOMS: atom_id res chain seq x y z
N MET A 1 3.16 -34.70 23.31
CA MET A 1 4.34 -34.18 22.58
C MET A 1 3.86 -33.82 21.18
N HIS A 2 3.76 -32.52 20.87
CA HIS A 2 3.37 -32.07 19.53
C HIS A 2 4.51 -32.42 18.59
N ASN A 3 4.28 -33.38 17.69
CA ASN A 3 5.26 -33.79 16.69
C ASN A 3 5.18 -32.78 15.55
N SER A 4 5.87 -31.65 15.68
CA SER A 4 6.02 -30.68 14.59
C SER A 4 6.83 -31.35 13.49
N VAL A 5 6.13 -31.84 12.45
CA VAL A 5 6.73 -32.33 11.22
C VAL A 5 7.66 -31.23 10.73
N VAL A 6 8.97 -31.51 10.73
CA VAL A 6 10.00 -30.59 10.25
C VAL A 6 9.61 -30.20 8.82
N PRO A 7 9.35 -28.91 8.53
CA PRO A 7 8.90 -28.52 7.20
C PRO A 7 9.96 -28.87 6.17
N ASP A 8 9.53 -29.49 5.07
CA ASP A 8 10.33 -29.81 3.90
C ASP A 8 11.11 -28.56 3.43
N GLU A 9 12.33 -28.72 2.94
CA GLU A 9 13.20 -27.60 2.60
C GLU A 9 12.55 -26.66 1.58
N LYS A 10 11.80 -27.22 0.63
CA LYS A 10 11.01 -26.45 -0.36
C LYS A 10 9.94 -25.59 0.30
N GLN A 11 9.27 -26.12 1.32
CA GLN A 11 8.22 -25.39 2.04
C GLN A 11 8.80 -24.17 2.76
N ARG A 12 9.98 -24.31 3.38
CA ARG A 12 10.67 -23.19 4.04
C ARG A 12 11.07 -22.09 3.06
N ILE A 13 11.52 -22.46 1.86
CA ILE A 13 11.89 -21.50 0.82
C ILE A 13 10.67 -20.70 0.37
N ILE A 14 9.54 -21.38 0.15
CA ILE A 14 8.27 -20.73 -0.23
C ILE A 14 7.78 -19.78 0.87
N GLU A 15 7.84 -20.20 2.13
CA GLU A 15 7.44 -19.36 3.28
C GLU A 15 8.38 -18.16 3.47
N ALA A 16 9.67 -18.32 3.19
CA ALA A 16 10.64 -17.22 3.25
C ALA A 16 10.38 -16.18 2.15
N GLU A 17 10.15 -16.62 0.91
CA GLU A 17 9.79 -15.76 -0.22
C GLU A 17 8.48 -15.02 0.05
N GLU A 18 7.45 -15.71 0.56
CA GLU A 18 6.20 -15.07 0.92
C GLU A 18 6.39 -13.99 2.01
N ARG A 19 7.22 -14.26 3.01
CA ARG A 19 7.50 -13.29 4.08
C ARG A 19 8.25 -12.07 3.55
N GLU A 20 9.22 -12.27 2.67
CA GLU A 20 9.99 -11.19 2.04
C GLU A 20 9.06 -10.26 1.26
N TRP A 21 8.16 -10.81 0.44
CA TRP A 21 7.23 -9.99 -0.35
C TRP A 21 6.17 -9.29 0.47
N ARG A 22 5.73 -9.88 1.58
CA ARG A 22 4.88 -9.17 2.55
C ARG A 22 5.59 -7.98 3.17
N GLN A 23 6.84 -8.16 3.59
CA GLN A 23 7.64 -7.06 4.13
C GLN A 23 7.89 -5.97 3.08
N TRP A 24 8.13 -6.36 1.83
CA TRP A 24 8.28 -5.43 0.72
C TRP A 24 7.01 -4.62 0.47
N ALA A 25 5.81 -5.21 0.53
CA ALA A 25 4.56 -4.50 0.37
C ALA A 25 4.42 -3.36 1.40
N ASP A 26 4.68 -3.66 2.67
CA ASP A 26 4.59 -2.67 3.76
C ASP A 26 5.70 -1.61 3.70
N GLN A 27 6.93 -2.01 3.38
CA GLN A 27 8.11 -1.13 3.45
C GLN A 27 8.36 -0.33 2.17
N VAL A 28 7.86 -0.78 1.03
CA VAL A 28 8.10 -0.14 -0.27
C VAL A 28 6.79 0.35 -0.87
N LEU A 29 5.85 -0.57 -1.15
CA LEU A 29 4.63 -0.23 -1.89
C LEU A 29 3.78 0.80 -1.15
N VAL A 30 3.50 0.59 0.14
CA VAL A 30 2.67 1.51 0.95
C VAL A 30 3.27 2.93 1.00
N HIS A 31 4.59 3.05 1.04
CA HIS A 31 5.26 4.36 1.05
C HIS A 31 5.13 5.12 -0.28
N THR A 32 4.79 4.45 -1.38
CA THR A 32 4.46 5.12 -2.65
C THR A 32 3.02 5.62 -2.70
N LEU A 33 2.08 5.03 -1.94
CA LEU A 33 0.65 5.33 -2.01
C LEU A 33 0.31 6.72 -1.46
N SER A 34 0.71 7.02 -0.23
CA SER A 34 0.37 8.30 0.42
C SER A 34 0.87 9.51 -0.40
N PRO A 35 2.13 9.53 -0.87
CA PRO A 35 2.60 10.62 -1.73
C PRO A 35 1.86 10.73 -3.07
N ASN A 36 1.28 9.65 -3.59
CA ASN A 36 0.50 9.65 -4.83
C ASN A 36 -0.89 10.27 -4.64
N VAL A 37 -1.66 9.82 -3.63
CA VAL A 37 -3.03 10.30 -3.40
C VAL A 37 -3.08 11.74 -2.88
N TYR A 38 -2.00 12.23 -2.25
CA TYR A 38 -1.89 13.59 -1.72
C TYR A 38 -0.97 14.50 -2.54
N ARG A 39 -0.66 14.14 -3.79
CA ARG A 39 0.32 14.86 -4.63
C ARG A 39 -0.06 16.32 -4.86
N THR A 40 -1.32 16.58 -5.21
CA THR A 40 -1.87 17.93 -5.37
C THR A 40 -2.90 18.25 -4.29
N ALA A 41 -3.15 19.54 -4.06
CA ALA A 41 -4.16 19.96 -3.08
C ALA A 41 -5.57 19.45 -3.45
N SER A 42 -5.89 19.40 -4.76
CA SER A 42 -7.16 18.88 -5.26
C SER A 42 -7.31 17.37 -5.02
N GLU A 43 -6.28 16.58 -5.38
CA GLU A 43 -6.27 15.12 -5.13
C GLU A 43 -6.36 14.82 -3.63
N SER A 44 -5.68 15.61 -2.80
CA SER A 44 -5.74 15.45 -1.35
C SER A 44 -7.12 15.76 -0.78
N LEU A 45 -7.80 16.80 -1.29
CA LEU A 45 -9.14 17.14 -0.86
C LEU A 45 -10.16 16.07 -1.28
N GLU A 46 -10.03 15.57 -2.50
CA GLU A 46 -10.85 14.47 -3.02
C GLU A 46 -10.69 13.21 -2.17
N THR A 47 -9.46 12.85 -1.80
CA THR A 47 -9.16 11.73 -0.90
C THR A 47 -9.87 11.88 0.46
N PHE A 48 -9.84 13.06 1.05
CA PHE A 48 -10.52 13.29 2.34
C PHE A 48 -12.04 13.31 2.23
N LYS A 49 -12.60 13.78 1.11
CA LYS A 49 -14.05 13.67 0.86
C LYS A 49 -14.46 12.20 0.73
N TRP A 50 -13.64 11.38 0.07
CA TRP A 50 -13.86 9.94 0.02
C TRP A 50 -13.77 9.31 1.41
N PHE A 51 -12.81 9.70 2.27
CA PHE A 51 -12.77 9.24 3.67
C PHE A 51 -14.01 9.63 4.48
N GLU A 52 -14.53 10.84 4.28
CA GLU A 52 -15.77 11.29 4.92
C GLU A 52 -16.96 10.39 4.54
N GLU A 53 -17.06 10.03 3.26
CA GLU A 53 -18.12 9.18 2.73
C GLU A 53 -17.95 7.70 3.15
N ALA A 54 -16.79 7.11 2.85
CA ALA A 54 -16.48 5.71 3.15
C ALA A 54 -16.42 5.43 4.66
N GLY A 55 -15.92 6.38 5.45
CA GLY A 55 -15.90 6.32 6.90
C GLY A 55 -17.23 6.68 7.57
N GLY A 56 -18.22 7.14 6.79
CA GLY A 56 -19.55 7.47 7.30
C GLY A 56 -19.56 8.61 8.33
N TRP A 57 -18.62 9.55 8.26
CA TRP A 57 -18.38 10.56 9.31
C TRP A 57 -19.61 11.42 9.59
N LYS A 58 -20.41 11.72 8.55
CA LYS A 58 -21.66 12.47 8.67
C LYS A 58 -22.71 11.81 9.57
N ARG A 59 -22.59 10.50 9.86
CA ARG A 59 -23.46 9.79 10.79
C ARG A 59 -23.03 9.93 12.25
N THR A 60 -21.76 10.26 12.47
CA THR A 60 -21.13 10.30 13.80
C THR A 60 -20.88 11.73 14.27
N PHE A 61 -20.55 12.63 13.35
CA PHE A 61 -20.16 14.01 13.66
C PHE A 61 -21.07 15.03 12.97
N PRO A 62 -21.27 16.22 13.56
CA PRO A 62 -21.89 17.36 12.90
C PRO A 62 -21.20 17.72 11.57
N GLY A 63 -21.97 18.21 10.59
CA GLY A 63 -21.45 18.51 9.25
C GLY A 63 -20.32 19.55 9.22
N TRP A 64 -20.31 20.51 10.16
CA TRP A 64 -19.23 21.49 10.25
C TRP A 64 -17.93 20.87 10.78
N GLU A 65 -17.99 19.92 11.71
CA GLU A 65 -16.82 19.16 12.20
C GLU A 65 -16.25 18.30 11.06
N CYS A 66 -17.12 17.64 10.29
CA CYS A 66 -16.71 16.89 9.10
C CYS A 66 -16.00 17.79 8.08
N ALA A 67 -16.54 18.99 7.82
CA ALA A 67 -15.91 19.95 6.94
C ALA A 67 -14.51 20.35 7.45
N VAL A 68 -14.36 20.65 8.75
CA VAL A 68 -13.05 20.97 9.33
C VAL A 68 -12.08 19.79 9.17
N MET A 69 -12.49 18.56 9.50
CA MET A 69 -11.66 17.37 9.35
C MET A 69 -11.20 17.15 7.90
N VAL A 70 -12.09 17.35 6.93
CA VAL A 70 -11.77 17.21 5.50
C VAL A 70 -10.77 18.28 5.06
N TYR A 71 -11.06 19.56 5.29
CA TYR A 71 -10.22 20.65 4.78
C TYR A 71 -8.87 20.75 5.49
N VAL A 72 -8.87 20.66 6.83
CA VAL A 72 -7.63 20.72 7.62
C VAL A 72 -6.81 19.45 7.44
N GLY A 73 -7.46 18.28 7.42
CA GLY A 73 -6.81 17.00 7.17
C GLY A 73 -6.16 16.94 5.80
N ALA A 74 -6.86 17.36 4.74
CA ALA A 74 -6.30 17.42 3.39
C ALA A 74 -5.10 18.38 3.32
N ALA A 75 -5.20 19.58 3.89
CA ALA A 75 -4.09 20.52 3.91
C ALA A 75 -2.86 19.95 4.64
N ALA A 76 -3.07 19.29 5.79
CA ALA A 76 -2.00 18.66 6.55
C ALA A 76 -1.35 17.51 5.77
N MET A 77 -2.15 16.62 5.18
CA MET A 77 -1.64 15.47 4.43
C MET A 77 -0.91 15.88 3.16
N TRP A 78 -1.35 16.92 2.47
CA TRP A 78 -0.61 17.49 1.33
C TRP A 78 0.80 17.97 1.73
N VAL A 79 0.95 18.62 2.89
CA VAL A 79 2.26 19.04 3.40
C VAL A 79 3.10 17.83 3.83
N ILE A 80 2.50 16.87 4.53
CA ILE A 80 3.17 15.63 4.97
C ILE A 80 3.65 14.81 3.77
N ALA A 81 2.85 14.71 2.71
CA ALA A 81 3.19 13.99 1.48
C ALA A 81 4.45 14.55 0.82
N LYS A 82 4.61 15.88 0.78
CA LYS A 82 5.84 16.52 0.28
C LYS A 82 7.06 16.17 1.14
N ARG A 83 6.89 16.11 2.47
CA ARG A 83 7.97 15.69 3.38
C ARG A 83 8.32 14.21 3.20
N LEU A 84 7.32 13.35 3.04
CA LEU A 84 7.50 11.93 2.79
C LEU A 84 8.22 11.69 1.46
N LYS A 85 7.85 12.39 0.39
CA LYS A 85 8.54 12.37 -0.91
C LYS A 85 10.05 12.61 -0.72
N LYS A 86 10.41 13.66 0.02
CA LYS A 86 11.81 14.00 0.32
C LYS A 86 12.50 12.97 1.21
N ARG A 87 11.80 12.43 2.21
CA ARG A 87 12.36 11.46 3.18
C ARG A 87 12.65 10.10 2.54
N HIS A 88 11.77 9.63 1.67
CA HIS A 88 11.87 8.32 1.02
C HIS A 88 12.58 8.37 -0.34
N ASN A 89 13.19 9.51 -0.69
CA ASN A 89 13.88 9.73 -1.97
C ASN A 89 13.05 9.31 -3.19
N ILE A 90 11.74 9.57 -3.12
CA ILE A 90 10.79 9.22 -4.19
C ILE A 90 11.08 10.11 -5.39
N LYS A 91 10.99 9.54 -6.60
CA LYS A 91 11.25 10.24 -7.86
C LYS A 91 10.40 11.51 -7.97
N ASP A 92 10.84 12.44 -8.81
CA ASP A 92 10.13 13.71 -8.94
C ASP A 92 8.69 13.53 -9.41
N ASP A 93 8.48 12.56 -10.31
CA ASP A 93 7.18 11.99 -10.58
C ASP A 93 6.88 10.84 -9.59
N VAL A 94 5.99 11.13 -8.65
CA VAL A 94 5.49 10.19 -7.65
C VAL A 94 4.78 9.00 -8.28
N ARG A 95 4.14 9.19 -9.45
CA ARG A 95 3.44 8.13 -10.17
C ARG A 95 4.42 7.14 -10.75
N GLN A 96 5.56 7.62 -11.24
CA GLN A 96 6.62 6.75 -11.74
C GLN A 96 7.10 5.79 -10.65
N SER A 97 7.29 6.26 -9.42
CA SER A 97 7.69 5.37 -8.31
C SER A 97 6.64 4.30 -7.98
N LEU A 98 5.34 4.60 -8.13
CA LEU A 98 4.29 3.60 -7.99
C LEU A 98 4.31 2.58 -9.15
N TYR A 99 4.49 3.06 -10.39
CA TYR A 99 4.60 2.19 -11.56
C TYR A 99 5.84 1.30 -11.49
N ASP A 100 6.96 1.82 -11.01
CA ASP A 100 8.18 1.05 -10.81
C ASP A 100 7.93 -0.08 -9.79
N ALA A 101 7.30 0.22 -8.64
CA ALA A 101 6.95 -0.79 -7.64
C ALA A 101 5.98 -1.85 -8.19
N ALA A 102 4.97 -1.43 -8.96
CA ALA A 102 4.04 -2.35 -9.63
C ALA A 102 4.77 -3.23 -10.66
N ASN A 103 5.68 -2.66 -11.44
CA ASN A 103 6.49 -3.40 -12.40
C ASN A 103 7.42 -4.40 -11.69
N ASP A 104 8.05 -4.02 -10.58
CA ASP A 104 8.89 -4.91 -9.78
C ASP A 104 8.11 -6.14 -9.30
N TRP A 105 6.89 -5.91 -8.79
CA TRP A 105 5.97 -7.00 -8.41
C TRP A 105 5.61 -7.90 -9.60
N MET A 106 5.19 -7.31 -10.72
CA MET A 106 4.81 -8.07 -11.92
C MET A 106 5.99 -8.85 -12.52
N ASN A 107 7.19 -8.29 -12.49
CA ASN A 107 8.41 -8.95 -12.96
C ASN A 107 8.69 -10.23 -12.15
N VAL A 108 8.37 -10.24 -10.86
CA VAL A 108 8.59 -11.39 -9.99
C VAL A 108 7.60 -12.51 -10.30
N ILE A 109 6.32 -12.16 -10.47
CA ILE A 109 5.30 -13.11 -10.92
C ILE A 109 5.67 -13.69 -12.29
N GLN A 110 6.13 -12.84 -13.22
CA GLN A 110 6.52 -13.27 -14.57
C GLN A 110 7.74 -14.19 -14.54
N LYS A 111 8.77 -13.90 -13.72
CA LYS A 111 9.94 -14.78 -13.53
C LYS A 111 9.56 -16.13 -12.96
N LYS A 112 8.56 -16.17 -12.07
CA LYS A 112 8.02 -17.42 -11.50
C LYS A 112 7.21 -18.22 -12.51
N GLY A 113 6.66 -17.56 -13.53
CA GLY A 113 5.87 -18.18 -14.60
C GLY A 113 4.49 -18.67 -14.13
N THR A 114 4.00 -18.15 -13.01
CA THR A 114 2.74 -18.53 -12.39
C THR A 114 1.71 -17.39 -12.47
N ILE A 115 0.44 -17.69 -12.14
CA ILE A 115 -0.64 -16.69 -12.15
C ILE A 115 -0.49 -15.73 -10.96
N PHE A 116 -0.11 -16.28 -9.81
CA PHE A 116 0.15 -15.55 -8.56
C PHE A 116 1.53 -15.92 -8.03
N LEU A 117 2.07 -15.15 -7.08
CA LEU A 117 3.28 -15.56 -6.36
C LEU A 117 3.05 -16.90 -5.63
N GLY A 118 1.83 -17.14 -5.13
CA GLY A 118 1.40 -18.43 -4.58
C GLY A 118 1.19 -19.57 -5.59
N GLY A 119 1.42 -19.35 -6.88
CA GLY A 119 1.23 -20.34 -7.93
C GLY A 119 -0.15 -20.27 -8.58
N LYS A 120 -1.00 -21.28 -8.35
CA LYS A 120 -2.37 -21.35 -8.90
C LYS A 120 -3.41 -20.57 -8.09
N LYS A 121 -3.12 -20.33 -6.81
CA LYS A 121 -3.97 -19.56 -5.88
C LYS A 121 -3.12 -18.46 -5.26
N PRO A 122 -3.72 -17.29 -4.93
CA PRO A 122 -2.99 -16.24 -4.25
C PRO A 122 -2.55 -16.72 -2.86
N ASN A 123 -1.32 -16.37 -2.51
CA ASN A 123 -0.80 -16.55 -1.15
C ASN A 123 -0.93 -15.25 -0.35
N LEU A 124 -0.35 -15.19 0.84
CA LEU A 124 -0.49 -14.02 1.69
C LEU A 124 0.30 -12.81 1.20
N ALA A 125 1.36 -12.99 0.41
CA ALA A 125 2.03 -11.89 -0.25
C ALA A 125 1.18 -11.28 -1.37
N ASP A 126 0.53 -12.13 -2.19
CA ASP A 126 -0.41 -11.66 -3.21
C ASP A 126 -1.55 -10.83 -2.60
N ILE A 127 -2.08 -11.30 -1.46
CA ILE A 127 -3.13 -10.58 -0.72
C ILE A 127 -2.60 -9.27 -0.13
N SER A 128 -1.38 -9.26 0.43
CA SER A 128 -0.76 -8.05 0.98
C SER A 128 -0.48 -6.98 -0.07
N VAL A 129 -0.22 -7.35 -1.33
CA VAL A 129 -0.03 -6.40 -2.43
C VAL A 129 -1.37 -5.90 -2.98
N TYR A 130 -2.40 -6.75 -2.95
CA TYR A 130 -3.75 -6.39 -3.41
C TYR A 130 -4.52 -5.50 -2.44
N GLY A 131 -4.37 -5.74 -1.13
CA GLY A 131 -5.07 -5.00 -0.07
C GLY A 131 -4.49 -3.64 0.20
#